data_AF-A0A8H7FF51-F1
#
_entry.id   AF-A0A8H7FF51-F1
#
_cell.length_a   1.000
_cell.length_b   1.000
_cell.length_c   1.000
_cell.angle_alpha   90.00
_cell.angle_beta   90.00
_cell.angle_gamma   90.00
#
_symmetry.space_group_name_H-M   'P 1'
#
loop_
_entity.id
_entity.type
_entity.pdbx_description
1 polymer ?
#
loop_
_entity_poly.entity_id
_entity_poly.type
_entity_poly.pdbx_seq_one_letter_code
_entity_poly.pdbx_strand_id
1 'polypeptide(L)'
;MARLMFQFFSSGKRDELMLFDRMVLLLNLWDALLLGILYLTFQAFPLIFEKKHGFSTGETGMSFLGIGLGMVIAVCTEPFWNILFAREEIKYKGNPPPEIRLFMGQVGGVLVPIVPFGSGILFVFTSTFTYQVTAYRPIAASAMSSNSALRFTFAAAFPLFAGAMYNKLGTVAATGLLAGITALMAPLPFVLYRIGPKLRQSSRFAVKD
;
A
#
# COMPACT_ATOMS: atom_id res chain seq x y z
N MET A 1 -25.82 -1.03 24.46
CA MET A 1 -25.97 -0.99 22.99
C MET A 1 -25.98 0.43 22.41
N ALA A 2 -26.76 1.39 22.94
CA ALA A 2 -26.83 2.75 22.37
C ALA A 2 -25.47 3.49 22.30
N ARG A 3 -24.57 3.31 23.28
CA ARG A 3 -23.20 3.87 23.22
C ARG A 3 -22.34 3.30 22.08
N LEU A 4 -22.51 2.02 21.75
CA LEU A 4 -21.81 1.35 20.63
C LEU A 4 -22.36 1.82 19.28
N MET A 5 -23.69 2.00 19.18
CA MET A 5 -24.32 2.53 17.96
C MET A 5 -23.99 4.01 17.73
N PHE A 6 -23.90 4.83 18.78
CA PHE A 6 -23.44 6.22 18.68
C PHE A 6 -21.95 6.31 18.33
N GLN A 7 -21.13 5.35 18.77
CA GLN A 7 -19.73 5.22 18.33
C GLN A 7 -19.66 4.90 16.84
N PHE A 8 -20.49 3.97 16.34
CA PHE A 8 -20.58 3.66 14.92
C PHE A 8 -21.04 4.85 14.07
N PHE A 9 -22.06 5.60 14.52
CA PHE A 9 -22.53 6.80 13.82
C PHE A 9 -21.56 7.98 13.92
N SER A 10 -20.80 8.08 15.02
CA SER A 10 -19.68 9.02 15.16
C SER A 10 -18.48 8.62 14.31
N SER A 11 -18.31 7.34 13.98
CA SER A 11 -17.22 6.85 13.11
C SER A 11 -17.38 7.34 11.67
N GLY A 12 -18.62 7.48 11.18
CA GLY A 12 -18.95 8.00 9.83
C GLY A 12 -18.80 9.51 9.63
N LYS A 13 -18.43 10.27 10.68
CA LYS A 13 -17.94 11.66 10.56
C LYS A 13 -16.44 11.76 10.86
N ARG A 14 -15.83 10.68 11.38
CA ARG A 14 -14.40 10.62 11.76
C ARG A 14 -13.53 10.13 10.60
N ASP A 15 -14.06 9.22 9.80
CA ASP A 15 -13.54 8.80 8.49
C ASP A 15 -13.40 9.98 7.50
N GLU A 16 -14.41 10.85 7.42
CA GLU A 16 -14.37 12.05 6.57
C GLU A 16 -13.29 13.05 7.03
N LEU A 17 -13.15 13.27 8.35
CA LEU A 17 -12.08 14.12 8.90
C LEU A 17 -10.67 13.52 8.79
N MET A 18 -10.54 12.19 8.75
CA MET A 18 -9.24 11.50 8.58
C MET A 18 -8.71 11.56 7.16
N LEU A 19 -9.58 11.65 6.14
CA LEU A 19 -9.17 11.99 4.78
C LEU A 19 -8.47 13.35 4.71
N PHE A 20 -8.71 14.26 5.66
CA PHE A 20 -8.01 15.54 5.71
C PHE A 20 -6.71 15.53 6.54
N ASP A 21 -6.37 14.42 7.20
CA ASP A 21 -5.07 14.29 7.84
C ASP A 21 -4.01 13.94 6.79
N ARG A 22 -3.13 14.90 6.51
CA ARG A 22 -2.20 14.90 5.38
C ARG A 22 -1.36 13.62 5.32
N MET A 23 -0.98 13.07 6.47
CA MET A 23 -0.14 11.88 6.50
C MET A 23 -0.90 10.59 6.16
N VAL A 24 -2.12 10.44 6.67
CA VAL A 24 -2.96 9.26 6.38
C VAL A 24 -3.44 9.28 4.95
N LEU A 25 -3.83 10.45 4.43
CA LEU A 25 -4.24 10.58 3.04
C LEU A 25 -3.09 10.22 2.09
N LEU A 26 -1.85 10.70 2.34
CA LEU A 26 -0.70 10.36 1.49
C LEU A 26 -0.39 8.87 1.50
N LEU A 27 -0.45 8.21 2.66
CA LEU A 27 -0.25 6.77 2.77
C LEU A 27 -1.38 5.97 2.09
N ASN A 28 -2.63 6.36 2.30
CA ASN A 28 -3.79 5.71 1.69
C ASN A 28 -3.79 5.90 0.16
N LEU A 29 -3.41 7.07 -0.33
CA LEU A 29 -3.34 7.36 -1.76
C LEU A 29 -2.18 6.59 -2.41
N TRP A 30 -1.03 6.53 -1.75
CA TRP A 30 0.11 5.73 -2.21
C TRP A 30 -0.29 4.26 -2.35
N ASP A 31 -0.94 3.70 -1.33
CA ASP A 31 -1.34 2.31 -1.33
C ASP A 31 -2.46 2.01 -2.35
N ALA A 32 -3.47 2.87 -2.43
CA ALA A 32 -4.55 2.75 -3.41
C ALA A 32 -4.02 2.79 -4.86
N LEU A 33 -3.05 3.65 -5.14
CA LEU A 33 -2.38 3.72 -6.45
C LEU A 33 -1.58 2.45 -6.76
N LEU A 34 -0.81 1.93 -5.79
CA LEU A 34 -0.07 0.68 -5.96
C LEU A 34 -1.00 -0.50 -6.26
N LEU A 35 -2.13 -0.59 -5.55
CA LEU A 35 -3.13 -1.62 -5.81
C LEU A 35 -3.79 -1.43 -7.19
N GLY A 36 -4.15 -0.19 -7.56
CA GLY A 36 -4.67 0.10 -8.90
C GLY A 36 -3.72 -0.33 -10.02
N ILE A 37 -2.42 -0.08 -9.87
CA ILE A 37 -1.38 -0.51 -10.82
C ILE A 37 -1.25 -2.03 -10.85
N LEU A 38 -1.32 -2.72 -9.70
CA LEU A 38 -1.34 -4.19 -9.64
C LEU A 38 -2.52 -4.76 -10.44
N TYR A 39 -3.71 -4.20 -10.27
CA TYR A 39 -4.88 -4.63 -11.03
C TYR A 39 -4.75 -4.35 -12.53
N LEU A 40 -4.12 -3.23 -12.92
CA LEU A 40 -3.73 -3.01 -14.33
C LEU A 40 -2.77 -4.08 -14.84
N THR A 41 -1.79 -4.49 -14.05
CA THR A 41 -0.87 -5.57 -14.46
C THR A 41 -1.62 -6.89 -14.67
N PHE A 42 -2.58 -7.25 -13.82
CA PHE A 42 -3.38 -8.47 -14.04
C PHE A 42 -4.12 -8.47 -15.39
N GLN A 43 -4.57 -7.31 -15.85
CA GLN A 43 -5.22 -7.18 -17.16
C GLN A 43 -4.21 -7.07 -18.31
N ALA A 44 -3.01 -6.54 -18.04
CA ALA A 44 -1.94 -6.40 -19.02
C ALA A 44 -1.26 -7.73 -19.37
N PHE A 45 -1.13 -8.66 -18.42
CA PHE A 45 -0.44 -9.94 -18.63
C PHE A 45 -1.06 -10.74 -19.79
N PRO A 46 -2.37 -11.02 -19.83
CA PRO A 46 -2.99 -11.69 -20.99
C PRO A 46 -2.81 -10.89 -22.29
N LEU A 47 -2.93 -9.56 -22.22
CA LEU A 47 -2.71 -8.68 -23.38
C LEU A 47 -1.29 -8.75 -23.96
N ILE A 48 -0.27 -9.02 -23.15
CA ILE A 48 1.13 -9.09 -23.58
C ILE A 48 1.49 -10.53 -23.94
N PHE A 49 1.25 -11.48 -23.05
CA PHE A 49 1.67 -12.87 -23.22
C PHE A 49 0.82 -13.64 -24.24
N GLU A 50 -0.51 -13.45 -24.27
CA GLU A 50 -1.35 -14.13 -25.27
C GLU A 50 -1.26 -13.43 -26.64
N LYS A 51 -1.43 -12.09 -26.72
CA LYS A 51 -1.45 -11.41 -28.04
C LYS A 51 -0.08 -11.21 -28.69
N LYS A 52 0.98 -10.94 -27.90
CA LYS A 52 2.32 -10.61 -28.46
C LYS A 52 3.24 -11.82 -28.50
N HIS A 53 3.17 -12.69 -27.48
CA HIS A 53 4.02 -13.88 -27.39
C HIS A 53 3.32 -15.16 -27.85
N GLY A 54 2.01 -15.15 -28.09
CA GLY A 54 1.27 -16.31 -28.57
C GLY A 54 1.14 -17.43 -27.54
N PHE A 55 1.36 -17.14 -26.25
CA PHE A 55 1.24 -18.13 -25.19
C PHE A 55 -0.19 -18.62 -25.03
N SER A 56 -0.34 -19.88 -24.65
CA SER A 56 -1.62 -20.45 -24.24
C SER A 56 -2.10 -19.79 -22.95
N THR A 57 -3.42 -19.79 -22.71
CA THR A 57 -4.03 -19.28 -21.46
C THR A 57 -3.42 -19.95 -20.21
N GLY A 58 -3.03 -21.22 -20.31
CA GLY A 58 -2.36 -21.94 -19.21
C GLY A 58 -0.95 -21.42 -18.90
N GLU A 59 -0.16 -21.10 -19.94
CA GLU A 59 1.21 -20.58 -19.79
C GLU A 59 1.20 -19.14 -19.29
N THR A 60 0.22 -18.34 -19.73
CA THR A 60 -0.04 -17.00 -19.18
C THR A 60 -0.38 -17.09 -17.68
N GLY A 61 -1.16 -18.11 -17.27
CA GLY A 61 -1.44 -18.41 -15.87
C GLY A 61 -0.18 -18.65 -15.03
N MET A 62 0.80 -19.38 -15.58
CA MET A 62 2.08 -19.64 -14.88
C MET A 62 2.91 -18.38 -14.64
N SER A 63 2.75 -17.34 -15.46
CA SER A 63 3.46 -16.07 -15.27
C SER A 63 3.02 -15.35 -13.99
N PHE A 64 1.81 -15.61 -13.48
CA PHE A 64 1.35 -15.08 -12.19
C PHE A 64 1.99 -15.76 -10.98
N LEU A 65 2.59 -16.94 -11.14
CA LEU A 65 3.29 -17.62 -10.03
C LEU A 65 4.45 -16.79 -9.49
N GLY A 66 5.06 -15.93 -10.31
CA GLY A 66 6.10 -14.99 -9.86
C GLY A 66 5.59 -14.02 -8.79
N ILE A 67 4.33 -13.56 -8.90
CA ILE A 67 3.68 -12.73 -7.88
C ILE A 67 3.49 -13.56 -6.61
N GLY A 68 2.98 -14.79 -6.74
CA GLY A 68 2.77 -15.71 -5.63
C GLY A 68 4.06 -16.04 -4.87
N LEU A 69 5.15 -16.32 -5.58
CA LEU A 69 6.47 -16.54 -4.97
C LEU A 69 6.97 -15.30 -4.22
N GLY A 70 6.79 -14.11 -4.80
CA GLY A 70 7.09 -12.85 -4.11
C GLY A 70 6.31 -12.68 -2.81
N MET A 71 5.03 -13.08 -2.81
CA MET A 71 4.20 -13.03 -1.60
C MET A 71 4.70 -13.99 -0.51
N VAL A 72 5.05 -15.23 -0.88
CA VAL A 72 5.60 -16.21 0.06
C VAL A 72 6.91 -15.71 0.68
N ILE A 73 7.81 -15.15 -0.12
CA ILE A 73 9.07 -14.57 0.37
C ILE A 73 8.81 -13.43 1.37
N ALA A 74 7.86 -12.55 1.06
CA ALA A 74 7.49 -11.46 1.95
C ALA A 74 6.97 -11.98 3.30
N VAL A 75 6.04 -12.94 3.28
CA VAL A 75 5.51 -13.57 4.51
C VAL A 75 6.61 -14.27 5.31
N CYS A 76 7.51 -15.02 4.65
CA CYS A 76 8.65 -15.65 5.32
C CYS A 76 9.60 -14.65 5.98
N THR A 77 9.64 -13.40 5.49
CA THR A 77 10.49 -12.33 6.06
C THR A 77 9.78 -11.58 7.20
N GLU A 78 8.46 -11.71 7.37
CA GLU A 78 7.71 -11.02 8.44
C GLU A 78 8.18 -11.35 9.88
N PRO A 79 8.49 -12.62 10.25
CA PRO A 79 9.01 -12.93 11.59
C PRO A 79 10.31 -12.19 11.91
N PHE A 80 11.20 -12.07 10.91
CA PHE A 80 12.45 -11.34 11.06
C PHE A 80 12.19 -9.86 11.37
N TRP A 81 11.27 -9.25 10.64
CA TRP A 81 10.90 -7.86 10.90
C TRP A 81 10.22 -7.66 12.25
N ASN A 82 9.37 -8.62 12.66
CA ASN A 82 8.71 -8.56 13.95
C ASN A 82 9.71 -8.60 15.12
N ILE A 83 10.77 -9.41 14.98
CA ILE A 83 11.90 -9.44 15.94
C ILE A 83 12.63 -8.09 15.98
N LEU A 84 12.89 -7.47 14.81
CA LEU A 84 13.53 -6.17 14.76
C LEU A 84 12.70 -5.09 15.48
N PHE A 85 11.39 -5.08 15.25
CA PHE A 85 10.49 -4.15 15.91
C PHE A 85 10.35 -4.40 17.42
N ALA A 86 10.35 -5.66 17.86
CA ALA A 86 10.37 -5.98 19.28
C ALA A 86 11.65 -5.45 19.97
N ARG A 87 12.79 -5.47 19.28
CA ARG A 87 14.04 -4.86 19.78
C ARG A 87 13.95 -3.35 19.90
N GLU A 88 13.33 -2.69 18.93
CA GLU A 88 13.09 -1.25 19.00
C GLU A 88 12.14 -0.89 20.14
N GLU A 89 11.10 -1.70 20.37
CA GLU A 89 10.16 -1.51 21.48
C GLU A 89 10.85 -1.58 22.86
N ILE A 90 11.84 -2.46 23.03
CA ILE A 90 12.69 -2.52 24.23
C ILE A 90 13.55 -1.24 24.36
N LYS A 91 14.12 -0.76 23.25
CA LYS A 91 14.97 0.45 23.23
C LYS A 91 14.19 1.72 23.60
N TYR A 92 12.94 1.82 23.19
CA TYR A 92 12.05 2.96 23.48
C TYR A 92 11.15 2.75 24.71
N LYS A 93 11.49 1.81 25.60
CA LYS A 93 10.74 1.52 26.85
C LYS A 93 9.23 1.34 26.62
N GLY A 94 8.84 0.69 25.52
CA GLY A 94 7.45 0.41 25.19
C GLY A 94 6.69 1.52 24.46
N ASN A 95 7.32 2.67 24.16
CA ASN A 95 6.72 3.73 23.34
C ASN A 95 7.57 4.09 22.10
N PRO A 96 7.76 3.16 21.14
CA PRO A 96 8.49 3.45 19.92
C PRO A 96 7.70 4.43 19.03
N PRO A 97 8.37 5.40 18.38
CA PRO A 97 7.72 6.28 17.41
C PRO A 97 7.09 5.45 16.26
N PRO A 98 5.84 5.73 15.85
CA PRO A 98 5.13 4.96 14.84
C PRO A 98 5.83 4.95 13.47
N GLU A 99 6.69 5.93 13.19
CA GLU A 99 7.47 6.07 11.98
C GLU A 99 8.44 4.91 11.75
N ILE A 100 8.83 4.18 12.81
CA ILE A 100 9.64 2.95 12.71
C ILE A 100 8.95 1.91 11.81
N ARG A 101 7.61 1.88 11.81
CA ARG A 101 6.83 0.95 10.97
C ARG A 101 6.91 1.27 9.48
N LEU A 102 7.24 2.52 9.11
CA LEU A 102 7.44 2.93 7.71
C LEU A 102 8.74 2.38 7.12
N PHE A 103 9.66 1.85 7.95
CA PHE A 103 10.89 1.22 7.46
C PHE A 103 10.59 -0.01 6.58
N MET A 104 9.59 -0.81 6.94
CA MET A 104 9.10 -1.87 6.05
C MET A 104 8.58 -1.32 4.72
N GLY A 105 7.88 -0.18 4.76
CA GLY A 105 7.36 0.48 3.57
C GLY A 105 8.46 1.02 2.66
N GLN A 106 9.61 1.42 3.21
CA GLN A 106 10.79 1.82 2.42
C GLN A 106 11.37 0.65 1.63
N VAL A 107 11.52 -0.51 2.29
CA VAL A 107 11.96 -1.74 1.62
C VAL A 107 10.94 -2.16 0.57
N GLY A 108 9.64 -2.10 0.91
CA GLY A 108 8.56 -2.33 -0.04
C GLY A 108 8.64 -1.40 -1.25
N GLY A 109 8.81 -0.09 -1.04
CA GLY A 109 8.91 0.92 -2.09
C GLY A 109 10.07 0.69 -3.07
N VAL A 110 11.21 0.20 -2.59
CA VAL A 110 12.35 -0.20 -3.46
C VAL A 110 12.07 -1.51 -4.20
N LEU A 111 11.37 -2.45 -3.57
CA LEU A 111 11.07 -3.75 -4.17
C LEU A 111 9.91 -3.69 -5.18
N VAL A 112 8.97 -2.75 -5.06
CA VAL A 112 7.84 -2.62 -5.99
C VAL A 112 8.29 -2.47 -7.45
N PRO A 113 9.26 -1.60 -7.83
CA PRO A 113 9.70 -1.49 -9.22
C PRO A 113 10.56 -2.68 -9.70
N ILE A 114 10.92 -3.63 -8.84
CA ILE A 114 11.80 -4.77 -9.15
C ILE A 114 10.96 -6.04 -9.37
N VAL A 115 11.58 -7.04 -10.04
CA VAL A 115 11.02 -8.36 -10.41
C VAL A 115 10.07 -9.01 -9.39
N PRO A 116 10.25 -8.95 -8.05
CA PRO A 116 9.28 -9.49 -7.10
C PRO A 116 8.21 -8.44 -6.72
N PHE A 117 7.46 -7.94 -7.69
CA PHE A 117 6.37 -6.97 -7.52
C PHE A 117 5.41 -7.34 -6.37
N GLY A 118 5.11 -8.64 -6.21
CA GLY A 118 4.25 -9.16 -5.14
C GLY A 118 4.82 -9.02 -3.73
N SER A 119 6.15 -9.10 -3.56
CA SER A 119 6.81 -8.94 -2.26
C SER A 119 6.77 -7.49 -1.78
N GLY A 120 7.00 -6.53 -2.69
CA GLY A 120 7.00 -5.12 -2.40
C GLY A 120 5.64 -4.62 -1.94
N ILE A 121 4.57 -5.04 -2.63
CA ILE A 121 3.19 -4.68 -2.27
C ILE A 121 2.82 -5.17 -0.87
N LEU A 122 3.16 -6.40 -0.52
CA LEU A 122 2.89 -6.91 0.83
C LEU A 122 3.61 -6.09 1.91
N PHE A 123 4.89 -5.76 1.71
CA PHE A 123 5.61 -4.93 2.67
C PHE A 123 5.02 -3.52 2.81
N VAL A 124 4.59 -2.90 1.70
CA VAL A 124 3.89 -1.61 1.74
C VAL A 124 2.57 -1.71 2.51
N PHE A 125 1.82 -2.78 2.29
CA PHE A 125 0.52 -2.98 2.94
C PHE A 125 0.70 -3.20 4.43
N THR A 126 1.54 -4.15 4.83
CA THR A 126 1.83 -4.45 6.23
C THR A 126 2.38 -3.21 6.96
N SER A 127 3.25 -2.43 6.31
CA SER A 127 3.76 -1.18 6.86
C SER A 127 2.66 -0.14 7.10
N THR A 128 1.81 0.09 6.09
CA THR A 128 0.74 1.11 6.14
C THR A 128 -0.33 0.75 7.17
N PHE A 129 -0.77 -0.51 7.20
CA PHE A 129 -1.73 -1.00 8.21
C PHE A 129 -1.16 -0.86 9.62
N THR A 130 0.08 -1.30 9.84
CA THR A 130 0.71 -1.25 11.16
C THR A 130 0.95 0.19 11.60
N TYR A 131 1.30 1.09 10.69
CA TYR A 131 1.41 2.52 10.96
C TYR A 131 0.08 3.13 11.41
N GLN A 132 -1.02 2.82 10.72
CA GLN A 132 -2.35 3.32 11.09
C GLN A 132 -2.81 2.84 12.46
N VAL A 133 -2.54 1.57 12.82
CA VAL A 133 -2.82 1.06 14.17
C VAL A 133 -2.04 1.82 15.23
N THR A 134 -0.75 2.04 14.99
CA THR A 134 0.17 2.54 16.01
C THR A 134 0.08 4.06 16.18
N ALA A 135 0.03 4.82 15.09
CA ALA A 135 -0.07 6.27 15.12
C ALA A 135 -1.48 6.78 15.51
N TYR A 136 -2.53 6.02 15.19
CA TYR A 136 -3.93 6.42 15.33
C TYR A 136 -4.75 5.42 16.17
N ARG A 137 -4.18 4.80 17.21
CA ARG A 137 -4.82 3.81 18.11
C ARG A 137 -6.32 4.06 18.42
N PRO A 138 -6.77 5.26 18.87
CA PRO A 138 -8.17 5.49 19.22
C PRO A 138 -9.14 5.52 18.03
N ILE A 139 -8.63 5.65 16.79
CA ILE A 139 -9.42 5.68 15.55
C ILE A 139 -8.91 4.65 14.51
N ALA A 140 -8.10 3.68 14.94
CA ALA A 140 -7.42 2.74 14.04
C ALA A 140 -8.40 1.94 13.16
N ALA A 141 -9.55 1.53 13.71
CA ALA A 141 -10.57 0.81 12.94
C ALA A 141 -11.14 1.64 11.78
N SER A 142 -11.40 2.92 12.02
CA SER A 142 -11.91 3.85 11.00
C SER A 142 -10.82 4.21 9.99
N ALA A 143 -9.57 4.39 10.45
CA ALA A 143 -8.42 4.59 9.59
C ALA A 143 -8.28 3.46 8.56
N MET A 144 -8.33 2.22 9.05
CA MET A 144 -8.24 1.01 8.22
C MET A 144 -9.41 0.88 7.24
N SER A 145 -10.63 1.24 7.64
CA SER A 145 -11.79 1.15 6.74
C SER A 145 -11.68 2.18 5.62
N SER A 146 -11.27 3.42 5.91
CA SER A 146 -11.06 4.46 4.88
C SER A 146 -9.94 4.08 3.92
N ASN A 147 -8.85 3.55 4.45
CA ASN A 147 -7.75 2.99 3.68
C ASN A 147 -8.21 1.86 2.76
N SER A 148 -9.00 0.91 3.28
CA SER A 148 -9.55 -0.19 2.48
C SER A 148 -10.51 0.31 1.41
N ALA A 149 -11.39 1.27 1.73
CA ALA A 149 -12.33 1.85 0.78
C ALA A 149 -11.60 2.50 -0.41
N LEU A 150 -10.61 3.36 -0.15
CA LEU A 150 -9.82 4.01 -1.21
C LEU A 150 -9.08 2.99 -2.08
N ARG A 151 -8.49 1.95 -1.47
CA ARG A 151 -7.84 0.86 -2.18
C ARG A 151 -8.80 0.16 -3.14
N PHE A 152 -9.97 -0.25 -2.65
CA PHE A 152 -10.95 -0.94 -3.48
C PHE A 152 -11.53 -0.05 -4.57
N THR A 153 -11.72 1.25 -4.30
CA THR A 153 -12.14 2.21 -5.32
C THR A 153 -11.12 2.29 -6.46
N PHE A 154 -9.82 2.39 -6.16
CA PHE A 154 -8.79 2.44 -7.20
C PHE A 154 -8.63 1.10 -7.91
N ALA A 155 -8.68 -0.02 -7.17
CA ALA A 155 -8.66 -1.37 -7.75
C ALA A 155 -9.84 -1.62 -8.71
N ALA A 156 -11.02 -1.03 -8.46
CA ALA A 156 -12.16 -1.10 -9.35
C ALA A 156 -12.06 -0.12 -10.53
N ALA A 157 -11.57 1.11 -10.29
CA ALA A 157 -11.51 2.16 -11.30
C ALA A 157 -10.40 1.94 -12.35
N PHE A 158 -9.23 1.46 -11.92
CA PHE A 158 -8.04 1.34 -12.77
C PHE A 158 -8.22 0.36 -13.95
N PRO A 159 -8.74 -0.87 -13.73
CA PRO A 159 -9.03 -1.81 -14.81
C PRO A 159 -9.98 -1.29 -15.90
N LEU A 160 -10.90 -0.37 -15.56
CA LEU A 160 -11.90 0.13 -16.52
C LEU A 160 -11.28 0.85 -17.71
N PHE A 161 -10.12 1.51 -17.53
CA PHE A 161 -9.41 2.19 -18.61
C PHE A 161 -8.19 1.43 -19.12
N ALA A 162 -7.84 0.28 -18.52
CA ALA A 162 -6.67 -0.50 -18.89
C ALA A 162 -6.66 -0.85 -20.39
N GLY A 163 -7.78 -1.42 -20.88
CA GLY A 163 -7.91 -1.82 -22.27
C GLY A 163 -7.73 -0.66 -23.24
N ALA A 164 -8.34 0.50 -22.94
CA ALA A 164 -8.20 1.70 -23.76
C ALA A 164 -6.76 2.25 -23.74
N MET A 165 -6.11 2.24 -22.59
CA MET A 165 -4.72 2.66 -22.42
C MET A 165 -3.76 1.78 -23.22
N TYR A 166 -3.87 0.45 -23.08
CA TYR A 166 -3.02 -0.50 -23.79
C TYR A 166 -3.24 -0.48 -25.31
N ASN A 167 -4.48 -0.23 -25.77
CA ASN A 167 -4.77 -0.11 -27.19
C ASN A 167 -4.23 1.19 -27.81
N LYS A 168 -4.15 2.30 -27.07
CA LYS A 168 -3.64 3.59 -27.58
C LYS A 168 -2.12 3.75 -27.45
N LEU A 169 -1.54 3.39 -26.31
CA LEU A 169 -0.10 3.56 -26.05
C LEU A 169 0.73 2.38 -26.59
N GLY A 170 0.10 1.22 -26.80
CA GLY A 170 0.82 -0.01 -27.09
C GLY A 170 1.46 -0.62 -25.84
N THR A 171 1.84 -1.89 -25.95
CA THR A 171 2.27 -2.71 -24.80
C THR A 171 3.49 -2.14 -24.08
N VAL A 172 4.48 -1.64 -24.82
CA VAL A 172 5.76 -1.17 -24.26
C VAL A 172 5.62 0.19 -23.59
N ALA A 173 4.89 1.14 -24.19
CA ALA A 173 4.73 2.46 -23.59
C ALA A 173 3.77 2.43 -22.39
N ALA A 174 2.72 1.59 -22.44
CA ALA A 174 1.81 1.40 -21.31
C ALA A 174 2.53 0.80 -20.09
N THR A 175 3.34 -0.25 -20.26
CA THR A 175 4.11 -0.83 -19.15
C THR A 175 5.23 0.09 -18.67
N GLY A 176 5.89 0.82 -19.58
CA GLY A 176 6.90 1.83 -19.23
C GLY A 176 6.32 2.98 -18.41
N LEU A 177 5.10 3.44 -18.74
CA LEU A 177 4.39 4.45 -17.97
C LEU A 177 4.02 3.95 -16.57
N LEU A 178 3.51 2.72 -16.45
CA LEU A 178 3.21 2.13 -15.14
C LEU A 178 4.46 1.94 -14.29
N ALA A 179 5.56 1.46 -14.89
CA ALA A 179 6.84 1.34 -14.21
C ALA A 179 7.39 2.71 -13.78
N GLY A 180 7.27 3.72 -14.63
CA GLY A 180 7.68 5.09 -14.33
C GLY A 180 6.91 5.70 -13.16
N ILE A 181 5.57 5.58 -13.17
CA ILE A 181 4.72 6.04 -12.06
C ILE A 181 5.11 5.30 -10.77
N THR A 182 5.26 3.99 -10.83
CA THR A 182 5.64 3.17 -9.67
C THR A 182 7.01 3.56 -9.12
N ALA A 183 8.00 3.80 -9.99
CA ALA A 183 9.34 4.23 -9.60
C ALA A 183 9.35 5.65 -9.00
N LEU A 184 8.53 6.57 -9.51
CA LEU A 184 8.34 7.90 -8.91
C LEU A 184 7.73 7.85 -7.51
N MET A 185 6.96 6.80 -7.22
CA MET A 185 6.32 6.59 -5.92
C MET A 185 7.18 5.80 -4.93
N ALA A 186 8.24 5.12 -5.39
CA ALA A 186 9.20 4.41 -4.54
C ALA A 186 9.85 5.28 -3.43
N PRO A 187 10.24 6.55 -3.65
CA PRO A 187 10.83 7.39 -2.59
C PRO A 187 9.81 7.93 -1.58
N LEU A 188 8.51 7.79 -1.82
CA LEU A 188 7.45 8.35 -0.97
C LEU A 188 7.53 7.88 0.51
N PRO A 189 7.72 6.59 0.83
CA PRO A 189 7.94 6.14 2.22
C PRO A 189 9.24 6.67 2.85
N PHE A 190 10.28 6.95 2.06
CA PHE A 190 11.51 7.59 2.56
C PHE A 190 11.28 9.05 2.95
N VAL A 191 10.52 9.77 2.13
CA VAL A 191 10.15 11.16 2.38
C VAL A 191 9.22 11.24 3.60
N LEU A 192 8.22 10.36 3.71
CA LEU A 192 7.31 10.31 4.85
C LEU A 192 8.00 9.91 6.15
N TYR A 193 9.05 9.09 6.12
CA TYR A 193 9.84 8.78 7.31
C TYR A 193 10.57 10.02 7.87
N ARG A 194 11.10 10.89 6.99
CA ARG A 194 11.79 12.12 7.43
C ARG A 194 10.84 13.25 7.82
N ILE A 195 9.72 13.40 7.09
CA ILE A 195 8.75 14.50 7.28
C ILE A 195 7.64 14.11 8.28
N GLY A 196 7.48 12.82 8.55
CA GLY A 196 6.44 12.25 9.41
C GLY A 196 6.31 12.93 10.78
N PRO A 197 7.41 13.16 11.53
CA PRO A 197 7.34 13.82 12.83
C PRO A 197 6.77 15.25 12.75
N LYS A 198 7.07 15.99 11.67
CA LYS A 198 6.55 17.35 11.45
C LYS A 198 5.09 17.35 11.01
N LEU A 199 4.69 16.40 10.16
CA LEU A 199 3.30 16.24 9.71
C LEU A 199 2.40 15.80 10.88
N ARG A 200 2.90 14.93 11.76
CA ARG A 200 2.19 14.43 12.94
C ARG A 200 1.94 15.51 13.99
N GLN A 201 2.90 16.42 14.21
CA GLN A 201 2.71 17.57 15.11
C GLN A 201 1.60 18.53 14.67
N SER A 202 1.33 18.60 13.36
CA SER A 202 0.22 19.39 12.80
C SER A 202 -1.14 18.70 12.86
N SER A 203 -1.17 17.39 13.15
CA SER A 203 -2.41 16.61 13.23
C SER A 203 -3.06 16.74 14.59
N ARG A 204 -4.39 16.92 14.57
CA ARG A 204 -5.23 17.00 15.77
C ARG A 204 -5.56 15.61 16.37
N PHE A 205 -5.32 14.53 15.63
CA PHE A 205 -5.77 13.17 15.97
C PHE A 205 -4.65 12.16 16.24
N ALA A 206 -3.40 12.53 15.96
CA ALA A 206 -2.26 11.69 16.30
C ALA A 206 -2.03 11.65 17.82
N VAL A 207 -1.64 10.49 18.34
CA VAL A 207 -1.15 10.37 19.72
C VAL A 207 0.06 11.29 19.82
N LYS A 208 -0.04 12.42 20.52
CA LYS A 208 1.09 13.32 20.79
C LYS A 208 1.95 12.67 21.86
N ASP A 209 3.27 12.66 21.65
CA ASP A 209 4.22 12.25 22.69
C ASP A 209 4.23 13.26 23.83
#